data_AF-A0A0N1LL11-F1
#
_entry.id   AF-A0A0N1LL11-F1
#
_cell.length_a   1.000
_cell.length_b   1.000
_cell.length_c   1.000
_cell.angle_alpha   90.00
_cell.angle_beta   90.00
_cell.angle_gamma   90.00
#
_symmetry.space_group_name_H-M   'P 1'
#
loop_
_entity.id
_entity.type
_entity.pdbx_description
1 polymer ?
#
loop_
_entity_poly.entity_id
_entity_poly.type
_entity_poly.pdbx_seq_one_letter_code
_entity_poly.pdbx_strand_id
1 'polypeptide(L)'
;MTSTPSINEIIDSCGGAERIACETDQTEWSVAKWVRNGIPEKHWSVLRRLNPLLSVDVLHGVNEAIRLSRGKGGAEQSADAA
;
A
#
# COMPACT_ATOMS: atom_id res chain seq x y z
N MET A 1 -1.79 -8.22 20.19
CA MET A 1 -1.91 -7.03 19.32
C MET A 1 -1.36 -7.43 17.96
N THR A 2 -2.20 -7.60 16.95
CA THR A 2 -1.75 -7.84 15.58
C THR A 2 -1.43 -6.49 14.95
N SER A 3 -0.14 -6.18 14.77
CA SER A 3 0.27 -5.00 14.01
C SER A 3 -0.28 -5.08 12.59
N THR A 4 -0.73 -3.94 12.06
CA THR A 4 -1.04 -3.80 10.64
C THR A 4 0.25 -4.04 9.84
N PRO A 5 0.25 -4.98 8.87
CA PRO A 5 1.44 -5.23 8.05
C PRO A 5 1.77 -4.00 7.20
N SER A 6 3.04 -3.84 6.84
CA SER A 6 3.48 -2.85 5.86
C SER A 6 3.13 -3.28 4.43
N ILE A 7 3.14 -2.33 3.48
CA ILE A 7 2.95 -2.65 2.06
C ILE A 7 4.09 -3.54 1.53
N ASN A 8 5.32 -3.41 2.05
CA ASN A 8 6.42 -4.30 1.69
C ASN A 8 6.13 -5.76 2.10
N GLU A 9 5.68 -5.98 3.35
CA GLU A 9 5.31 -7.32 3.80
C GLU A 9 4.14 -7.90 2.98
N ILE A 10 3.19 -7.07 2.56
CA ILE A 10 2.12 -7.50 1.65
C ILE A 10 2.71 -7.93 0.30
N ILE A 11 3.58 -7.11 -0.31
CA ILE A 11 4.24 -7.42 -1.58
C ILE A 11 5.01 -8.74 -1.49
N ASP A 12 5.81 -8.92 -0.44
CA ASP A 12 6.59 -10.13 -0.22
C ASP A 12 5.69 -11.36 -0.03
N SER A 13 4.60 -11.22 0.75
CA SER A 13 3.63 -12.31 0.96
C SER A 13 2.86 -12.73 -0.30
N CYS A 14 2.80 -11.86 -1.31
CA CYS A 14 2.18 -12.14 -2.61
C CYS A 14 3.18 -12.67 -3.65
N GLY A 15 4.42 -13.00 -3.24
CA GLY A 15 5.46 -13.52 -4.13
C GLY A 15 6.35 -12.45 -4.76
N GLY A 16 6.36 -11.23 -4.21
CA GLY A 16 7.24 -10.15 -4.62
C GLY A 16 6.67 -9.27 -5.74
N ALA A 17 7.36 -8.14 -5.98
CA ALA A 17 6.92 -7.11 -6.91
C ALA A 17 6.85 -7.62 -8.37
N GLU A 18 7.78 -8.46 -8.79
CA GLU A 18 7.80 -9.07 -10.13
C GLU A 18 6.56 -9.91 -10.40
N ARG A 19 6.17 -10.77 -9.44
CA ARG A 19 4.98 -11.62 -9.59
C ARG A 19 3.70 -10.79 -9.71
N ILE A 20 3.55 -9.79 -8.84
CA ILE A 20 2.40 -8.89 -8.85
C ILE A 20 2.35 -8.09 -10.17
N ALA A 21 3.49 -7.60 -10.63
CA ALA A 21 3.61 -6.84 -11.87
C ALA A 21 3.11 -7.66 -13.07
N CYS A 22 3.51 -8.92 -13.17
CA CYS A 22 3.03 -9.85 -14.20
C CYS A 22 1.50 -10.06 -14.15
N GLU A 23 0.93 -10.23 -12.96
CA GLU A 23 -0.50 -10.52 -12.77
C GLU A 23 -1.42 -9.29 -12.92
N THR A 24 -0.84 -8.09 -12.86
CA THR A 24 -1.57 -6.81 -12.91
C THR A 24 -1.29 -5.99 -14.17
N ASP A 25 -0.48 -6.50 -15.09
CA ASP A 25 0.02 -5.78 -16.26
C ASP A 25 0.64 -4.43 -15.86
N GLN A 26 1.54 -4.49 -14.87
CA GLN A 26 2.29 -3.35 -14.35
C GLN A 26 3.79 -3.60 -14.51
N THR A 27 4.59 -2.56 -14.33
CA THR A 27 6.03 -2.72 -14.13
C THR A 27 6.33 -3.03 -12.67
N GLU A 28 7.41 -3.74 -12.40
CA GLU A 28 7.91 -3.97 -11.04
C GLU A 28 8.10 -2.64 -10.29
N TRP A 29 8.60 -1.62 -11.00
CA TRP A 29 8.75 -0.27 -10.45
C TRP A 29 7.41 0.37 -10.04
N SER A 30 6.35 0.19 -10.84
CA SER A 30 5.00 0.66 -10.48
C SER A 30 4.51 0.01 -9.20
N VAL A 31 4.73 -1.29 -9.02
CA VAL A 31 4.37 -2.03 -7.79
C VAL A 31 5.20 -1.55 -6.61
N ALA A 32 6.51 -1.39 -6.77
CA ALA A 32 7.40 -0.88 -5.72
C ALA A 32 6.99 0.52 -5.21
N LYS A 33 6.39 1.37 -6.07
CA LYS A 33 5.88 2.69 -5.66
C LYS A 33 4.65 2.65 -4.76
N TRP A 34 3.94 1.52 -4.67
CA TRP A 34 2.76 1.42 -3.81
C TRP A 34 3.12 1.64 -2.34
N VAL A 35 4.34 1.31 -1.93
CA VAL A 35 4.86 1.55 -0.57
C VAL A 35 4.74 3.02 -0.15
N ARG A 36 4.79 3.96 -1.11
CA ARG A 36 4.71 5.41 -0.85
C ARG A 36 3.33 6.00 -1.09
N ASN A 37 2.51 5.35 -1.92
CA ASN A 37 1.28 5.91 -2.45
C ASN A 37 0.01 5.15 -2.03
N GLY A 38 0.16 3.98 -1.42
CA GLY A 38 -0.92 3.02 -1.24
C GLY A 38 -1.07 2.10 -2.46
N ILE A 39 -1.77 1.00 -2.23
CA ILE A 39 -2.10 -0.02 -3.22
C ILE A 39 -3.41 0.38 -3.92
N PRO A 40 -3.44 0.52 -5.26
CA PRO A 40 -4.67 0.84 -5.97
C PRO A 40 -5.75 -0.24 -5.79
N GLU A 41 -6.99 0.16 -5.45
CA GLU A 41 -8.09 -0.76 -5.14
C GLU A 41 -8.40 -1.75 -6.27
N LYS A 42 -8.24 -1.32 -7.53
CA LYS A 42 -8.42 -2.18 -8.71
C LYS A 42 -7.52 -3.43 -8.72
N HIS A 43 -6.42 -3.44 -7.96
CA HIS A 43 -5.49 -4.57 -7.88
C HIS A 43 -5.70 -5.43 -6.63
N TRP A 44 -6.61 -5.07 -5.72
CA TRP A 44 -6.84 -5.81 -4.47
C TRP A 44 -7.32 -7.24 -4.70
N SER A 45 -8.17 -7.46 -5.70
CA SER A 45 -8.61 -8.81 -6.07
C SER A 45 -7.44 -9.71 -6.50
N VAL A 46 -6.47 -9.16 -7.22
CA VAL A 46 -5.26 -9.89 -7.64
C VAL A 46 -4.39 -10.24 -6.44
N LEU A 47 -4.15 -9.28 -5.53
CA LEU A 47 -3.36 -9.55 -4.31
C LEU A 47 -4.01 -10.63 -3.44
N ARG A 48 -5.34 -10.61 -3.31
CA ARG A 48 -6.10 -11.65 -2.59
C ARG A 48 -6.08 -13.00 -3.28
N ARG A 49 -5.96 -13.04 -4.62
CA ARG A 49 -5.75 -14.30 -5.35
C ARG A 49 -4.35 -14.86 -5.09
N LEU A 50 -3.33 -14.00 -5.02
CA LEU A 50 -1.94 -14.39 -4.76
C LEU A 50 -1.72 -14.77 -3.28
N ASN A 51 -2.40 -14.10 -2.36
CA ASN A 51 -2.40 -14.42 -0.93
C ASN A 51 -3.86 -14.43 -0.40
N PRO A 52 -4.51 -15.62 -0.33
CA PRO A 52 -5.89 -15.75 0.14
C PRO A 52 -6.14 -15.35 1.60
N LEU A 53 -5.08 -15.24 2.42
CA LEU A 53 -5.18 -14.77 3.80
C LEU A 53 -5.29 -13.25 3.90
N LEU A 54 -5.05 -12.53 2.80
CA LEU A 54 -5.16 -11.08 2.74
C LEU A 54 -6.64 -10.68 2.66
N SER A 55 -7.10 -9.87 3.61
CA SER A 55 -8.46 -9.33 3.62
C SER A 55 -8.50 -7.91 3.04
N VAL A 56 -9.71 -7.49 2.64
CA VAL A 56 -9.95 -6.12 2.19
C VAL A 56 -9.71 -5.13 3.35
N ASP A 57 -10.05 -5.50 4.58
CA ASP A 57 -9.83 -4.65 5.76
C ASP A 57 -8.34 -4.38 6.00
N VAL A 58 -7.47 -5.38 5.79
CA VAL A 58 -6.02 -5.20 5.87
C VAL A 58 -5.54 -4.24 4.78
N LEU A 59 -5.97 -4.46 3.53
CA LEU A 59 -5.61 -3.59 2.40
C LEU A 59 -6.08 -2.14 2.59
N HIS A 60 -7.27 -1.95 3.14
CA HIS A 60 -7.77 -0.64 3.51
C HIS A 60 -6.94 -0.03 4.64
N GLY A 61 -6.68 -0.79 5.70
CA GLY A 61 -5.90 -0.35 6.86
C GLY A 61 -4.49 0.12 6.50
N VAL A 62 -3.80 -0.57 5.58
CA VAL A 62 -2.46 -0.13 5.12
C VAL A 62 -2.52 1.14 4.28
N ASN A 63 -3.52 1.29 3.43
CA ASN A 63 -3.69 2.50 2.64
C ASN A 63 -4.03 3.70 3.53
N GLU A 64 -4.88 3.51 4.54
CA GLU A 64 -5.18 4.54 5.55
C GLU A 64 -3.93 4.95 6.33
N ALA A 65 -3.08 4.00 6.73
CA ALA A 65 -1.83 4.32 7.41
C ALA A 65 -0.92 5.23 6.56
N ILE A 66 -0.84 5.00 5.24
CA ILE A 66 -0.10 5.85 4.30
C ILE A 66 -0.75 7.23 4.15
N ARG A 67 -2.09 7.31 4.10
CA ARG A 67 -2.81 8.59 4.04
C ARG A 67 -2.56 9.43 5.29
N LEU A 68 -2.64 8.81 6.47
CA LEU A 68 -2.40 9.47 7.75
C LEU A 68 -0.95 9.91 7.93
N SER A 69 0.02 9.11 7.47
CA SER A 69 1.44 9.49 7.53
C SER A 69 1.75 10.69 6.63
N ARG A 70 1.00 10.87 5.53
CA ARG A 70 1.13 12.03 4.63
C ARG A 70 0.40 13.26 5.17
N GLY A 71 -0.75 13.09 5.81
CA GLY A 71 -1.52 14.19 6.41
C GLY A 71 -0.78 14.91 7.54
N LYS A 72 0.10 14.21 8.27
CA LYS A 72 0.93 14.81 9.33
C LYS A 72 2.02 15.76 8.80
N GLY A 73 2.38 15.71 7.52
CA GLY A 73 3.40 16.59 6.94
C GLY A 73 2.87 17.92 6.38
N GLY A 74 1.55 18.14 6.37
CA GLY A 74 0.93 19.33 5.77
C GLY A 74 0.34 20.34 6.77
N ALA A 75 0.31 20.03 8.06
CA ALA A 75 -0.32 20.87 9.08
C ALA A 75 0.65 21.85 9.79
N GLU A 76 1.95 21.84 9.49
CA GLU A 76 2.97 22.68 10.16
C GLU A 76 3.49 23.86 9.31
N GLN A 77 2.86 24.21 8.19
CA GLN A 77 3.26 25.37 7.36
C GLN A 77 2.07 26.26 7.02
N SER A 78 1.43 26.86 8.02
CA SER A 78 0.55 28.02 7.86
C SER A 78 0.32 28.68 9.22
N ALA A 79 1.40 29.11 9.88
CA ALA A 79 1.32 29.93 11.08
C ALA A 79 2.60 30.75 11.30
N ASP A 80 3.13 31.41 10.26
CA ASP A 80 3.92 32.63 10.48
C ASP A 80 4.10 33.41 9.17
N ALA A 81 3.32 34.46 9.02
CA ALA A 81 3.60 35.63 8.17
C ALA A 81 2.54 36.68 8.52
N ALA A 82 2.69 37.24 9.72
CA ALA A 82 2.06 38.51 10.10
C ALA A 82 2.85 39.69 9.51
#